data_AF-A0A7G6E199-F1
#
_entry.id   AF-A0A7G6E199-F1
#
_cell.length_a   1.000
_cell.length_b   1.000
_cell.length_c   1.000
_cell.angle_alpha   90.00
_cell.angle_beta   90.00
_cell.angle_gamma   90.00
#
_symmetry.space_group_name_H-M   'P 1'
#
loop_
_entity.id
_entity.type
_entity.pdbx_description
1 polymer ?
#
loop_
_entity_poly.entity_id
_entity_poly.type
_entity_poly.pdbx_seq_one_letter_code
_entity_poly.pdbx_strand_id
1 'polypeptide(L)'
;MNQEAKEKLERTLREYWKSKQKLWGLERGLELVEKEIKRCRTILAEKEDLIPSPTQLSFTLGVAGGGSCEFTPVERTLQLYEMTQISLIQRIKELRQKQAQLSQRIFKIRFSNDWIDYIAENHLDDFERKIFEQCYAYGRSNIQVGIALNCDEATVRRKREKILLTFYEFLRIRA
;
A
#
# COMPACT_ATOMS: atom_id res chain seq x y z
N MET A 1 -26.45 -25.84 -1.54
CA MET A 1 -25.00 -25.75 -1.19
C MET A 1 -24.77 -26.59 0.05
N ASN A 2 -23.71 -27.43 0.11
CA ASN A 2 -23.38 -28.19 1.32
C ASN A 2 -22.92 -27.23 2.45
N GLN A 3 -23.17 -27.60 3.70
CA GLN A 3 -22.87 -26.80 4.89
C GLN A 3 -21.37 -26.45 4.99
N GLU A 4 -20.48 -27.38 4.69
CA GLU A 4 -19.04 -27.14 4.71
C GLU A 4 -18.62 -26.07 3.68
N ALA A 5 -19.15 -26.16 2.45
CA ALA A 5 -18.87 -25.19 1.39
C ALA A 5 -19.37 -23.78 1.77
N LYS A 6 -20.55 -23.72 2.42
CA LYS A 6 -21.12 -22.48 2.94
C LYS A 6 -20.20 -21.84 3.97
N GLU A 7 -19.77 -22.60 4.98
CA GLU A 7 -18.91 -22.10 6.05
C GLU A 7 -17.55 -21.61 5.53
N LYS A 8 -16.97 -22.34 4.57
CA LYS A 8 -15.73 -21.95 3.90
C LYS A 8 -15.91 -20.63 3.14
N LEU A 9 -16.97 -20.51 2.35
CA LEU A 9 -17.26 -19.30 1.59
C LEU A 9 -17.48 -18.10 2.52
N GLU A 10 -18.26 -18.26 3.59
CA GLU A 10 -18.46 -17.19 4.56
C GLU A 10 -17.16 -16.74 5.23
N ARG A 11 -16.25 -17.67 5.52
CA ARG A 11 -14.93 -17.33 6.05
C ARG A 11 -14.15 -16.50 5.06
N THR A 12 -14.12 -16.89 3.78
CA THR A 12 -13.47 -16.14 2.71
C THR A 12 -14.05 -14.72 2.57
N LEU A 13 -15.38 -14.57 2.62
CA LEU A 13 -16.03 -13.25 2.54
C LEU A 13 -15.72 -12.36 3.76
N ARG A 14 -15.57 -12.93 4.97
CA ARG A 14 -15.09 -12.18 6.15
C ARG A 14 -13.61 -11.79 6.02
N GLU A 15 -12.77 -12.68 5.53
CA GLU A 15 -11.34 -12.43 5.31
C GLU A 15 -11.10 -11.38 4.23
N TYR A 16 -11.97 -11.30 3.23
CA TYR A 16 -11.96 -10.26 2.21
C TYR A 16 -12.05 -8.85 2.81
N TRP A 17 -12.98 -8.61 3.74
CA TRP A 17 -13.12 -7.30 4.38
C TRP A 17 -11.91 -6.94 5.26
N LYS A 18 -11.33 -7.91 5.96
CA LYS A 18 -10.05 -7.73 6.67
C LYS A 18 -8.91 -7.39 5.70
N SER A 19 -8.92 -8.03 4.53
CA SER A 19 -7.93 -7.79 3.48
C SER A 19 -8.09 -6.39 2.86
N LYS A 20 -9.32 -5.88 2.68
CA LYS A 20 -9.58 -4.50 2.27
C LYS A 20 -8.99 -3.48 3.25
N GLN A 21 -9.21 -3.67 4.55
CA GLN A 21 -8.61 -2.81 5.58
C GLN A 21 -7.07 -2.85 5.56
N LYS A 22 -6.50 -4.04 5.41
CA LYS A 22 -5.04 -4.22 5.30
C LYS A 22 -4.48 -3.54 4.05
N LEU A 23 -5.18 -3.62 2.93
CA LEU A 23 -4.81 -3.02 1.66
C LEU A 23 -4.73 -1.49 1.78
N TRP A 24 -5.70 -0.86 2.45
CA TRP A 24 -5.65 0.58 2.74
C TRP A 24 -4.38 0.98 3.51
N GLY A 25 -3.99 0.21 4.53
CA GLY A 25 -2.76 0.45 5.28
C GLY A 25 -1.49 0.28 4.42
N LEU A 26 -1.47 -0.70 3.52
CA LEU A 26 -0.35 -0.92 2.59
C LEU A 26 -0.23 0.21 1.55
N GLU A 27 -1.34 0.69 1.01
CA GLU A 27 -1.37 1.80 0.05
C GLU A 27 -0.88 3.09 0.68
N ARG A 28 -1.34 3.40 1.91
CA ARG A 28 -0.81 4.53 2.67
C ARG A 28 0.69 4.39 2.93
N GLY A 29 1.16 3.18 3.25
CA GLY A 29 2.57 2.89 3.40
C GLY A 29 3.37 3.12 2.12
N LEU A 30 2.82 2.75 0.96
CA LEU A 30 3.42 2.96 -0.35
C LEU A 30 3.54 4.47 -0.66
N GLU A 31 2.47 5.23 -0.43
CA GLU A 31 2.44 6.69 -0.63
C GLU A 31 3.52 7.40 0.20
N LEU A 32 3.71 6.99 1.46
CA LEU A 32 4.77 7.53 2.32
C LEU A 32 6.16 7.24 1.78
N VAL A 33 6.41 6.02 1.32
CA VAL A 33 7.69 5.64 0.70
C VAL A 33 7.96 6.45 -0.57
N GLU A 34 6.94 6.67 -1.40
CA GLU A 34 7.05 7.48 -2.62
C GLU A 34 7.38 8.94 -2.32
N LYS A 35 6.73 9.52 -1.30
CA LYS A 35 7.04 10.87 -0.81
C LYS A 35 8.48 10.97 -0.29
N GLU A 36 8.95 9.95 0.44
CA GLU A 36 10.32 9.92 0.95
C GLU A 36 11.35 9.82 -0.19
N ILE A 37 11.10 8.97 -1.19
CA ILE A 37 11.95 8.89 -2.39
C ILE A 37 12.01 10.24 -3.10
N LYS A 38 10.86 10.91 -3.27
CA LYS A 38 10.77 12.23 -3.90
C LYS A 38 11.60 13.25 -3.12
N ARG A 39 11.48 13.27 -1.78
CA ARG A 39 12.25 14.14 -0.90
C ARG A 39 13.76 13.91 -1.04
N CYS A 40 14.23 12.66 -1.00
CA CYS A 40 15.65 12.35 -1.18
C CYS A 40 16.17 12.82 -2.55
N ARG A 41 15.37 12.69 -3.61
CA ARG A 41 15.72 13.18 -4.96
C ARG A 41 15.79 14.70 -5.02
N THR A 42 14.86 15.41 -4.37
CA THR A 42 14.89 16.87 -4.27
C THR A 42 16.15 17.34 -3.56
N ILE A 43 16.52 16.70 -2.44
CA ILE A 43 17.76 17.04 -1.72
C ILE A 43 19.00 16.78 -2.60
N LEU A 44 19.01 15.71 -3.38
CA LEU A 44 20.11 15.45 -4.32
C LEU A 44 20.21 16.52 -5.41
N ALA A 45 19.08 16.93 -5.99
CA ALA A 45 19.05 17.97 -7.02
C ALA A 45 19.49 19.35 -6.48
N GLU A 46 18.95 19.76 -5.32
CA GLU A 46 19.35 21.02 -4.65
C GLU A 46 20.86 21.04 -4.32
N LYS A 47 21.44 19.88 -4.07
CA LYS A 47 22.86 19.73 -3.76
C LYS A 47 23.75 19.76 -5.00
N GLU A 48 23.31 19.18 -6.12
CA GLU A 48 24.04 19.28 -7.39
C GLU A 48 24.18 20.74 -7.87
N ASP A 49 23.18 21.59 -7.59
CA ASP A 49 23.21 23.02 -7.88
C ASP A 49 24.19 23.83 -7.01
N LEU A 50 24.69 23.25 -5.91
CA LEU A 50 25.61 23.91 -4.97
C LEU A 50 27.09 23.58 -5.20
N ILE A 51 27.42 22.77 -6.21
CA ILE A 51 28.81 22.41 -6.51
C ILE A 51 29.54 23.65 -7.07
N PRO A 52 30.61 24.15 -6.41
CA PRO A 52 31.40 25.23 -6.96
C PRO A 52 31.98 24.82 -8.32
N SER A 53 31.90 25.69 -9.32
CA SER A 53 32.49 25.43 -10.64
C SER A 53 33.99 25.12 -10.49
N PRO A 54 34.61 24.32 -11.39
CA PRO A 54 36.06 24.04 -11.36
C PRO A 54 36.91 25.33 -11.27
N THR A 55 36.41 26.42 -11.87
CA THR A 55 37.00 27.77 -11.83
C THR A 55 36.98 28.43 -10.45
N GLN A 56 36.05 28.09 -9.56
CA GLN A 56 36.00 28.58 -8.17
C GLN A 56 36.96 27.80 -7.25
N LEU A 57 37.25 26.54 -7.57
CA LEU A 57 38.18 25.67 -6.82
C LEU A 57 39.65 26.04 -7.07
N SER A 58 39.96 26.65 -8.21
CA SER A 58 41.31 27.11 -8.57
C SER A 58 41.80 28.36 -7.81
N PHE A 59 40.94 29.07 -7.08
CA PHE A 59 41.31 30.31 -6.38
C PHE A 59 41.86 30.12 -4.95
N THR A 60 41.88 28.91 -4.42
CA THR A 60 42.34 28.64 -3.04
C THR A 60 43.75 28.04 -2.95
N LEU A 61 44.50 28.01 -4.04
CA LEU A 61 45.93 27.67 -4.03
C LEU A 61 46.76 28.92 -3.71
N GLY A 62 46.79 29.27 -2.43
CA GLY A 62 47.63 30.35 -1.93
C GLY A 62 47.65 30.37 -0.41
N VAL A 63 48.60 29.65 0.19
CA VAL A 63 49.58 30.16 1.17
C VAL A 63 50.40 28.96 1.67
N ALA A 64 51.71 29.12 1.57
CA ALA A 64 52.74 28.16 1.94
C ALA A 64 52.79 27.85 3.45
N GLY A 65 53.17 26.61 3.79
CA GLY A 65 53.74 26.30 5.11
C GLY A 65 53.36 24.94 5.67
N GLY A 66 54.33 24.02 5.67
CA GLY A 66 54.58 23.05 6.75
C GLY A 66 53.45 22.11 7.19
N GLY A 67 53.50 20.87 6.71
CA GLY A 67 53.25 19.67 7.53
C GLY A 67 51.90 19.55 8.24
N SER A 68 50.86 19.21 7.50
CA SER A 68 49.87 18.23 7.96
C SER A 68 49.16 17.63 6.74
N CYS A 69 48.93 16.31 6.74
CA CYS A 69 48.05 15.64 5.78
C CYS A 69 46.57 15.93 6.12
N GLU A 70 46.22 17.18 6.36
CA GLU A 70 44.86 17.58 6.65
C GLU A 70 44.24 18.20 5.40
N PHE A 71 43.12 17.63 4.97
CA PHE A 71 42.29 18.16 3.90
C PHE A 71 42.05 19.67 4.09
N THR A 72 42.20 20.43 3.00
CA THR A 72 41.79 21.83 2.93
C THR A 72 40.29 21.96 3.26
N PRO A 73 39.81 23.12 3.76
CA PRO A 73 38.37 23.32 4.03
C PRO A 73 37.47 23.01 2.84
N VAL A 74 37.96 23.23 1.62
CA VAL A 74 37.29 22.90 0.36
C VAL A 74 37.23 21.39 0.14
N GLU A 75 38.34 20.67 0.29
CA GLU A 75 38.37 19.21 0.17
C GLU A 75 37.51 18.52 1.23
N ARG A 76 37.48 19.02 2.49
CA ARG A 76 36.56 18.51 3.52
C ARG A 76 35.10 18.69 3.12
N THR A 77 34.78 19.82 2.51
CA THR A 77 33.40 20.13 2.06
C THR A 77 32.98 19.22 0.90
N LEU A 78 33.88 19.01 -0.06
CA LEU A 78 33.69 18.04 -1.17
C LEU A 78 33.52 16.61 -0.65
N GLN A 79 34.35 16.18 0.29
CA GLN A 79 34.25 14.84 0.87
C GLN A 79 32.93 14.64 1.63
N LEU A 80 32.51 15.63 2.43
CA LEU A 80 31.22 15.59 3.12
C LEU A 80 30.05 15.57 2.12
N TYR A 81 30.16 16.31 1.03
CA TYR A 81 29.20 16.30 -0.06
C TYR A 81 29.05 14.90 -0.66
N GLU A 82 30.16 14.29 -1.09
CA GLU A 82 30.20 12.95 -1.67
C GLU A 82 29.62 11.90 -0.71
N MET A 83 29.99 11.94 0.57
CA MET A 83 29.44 11.05 1.59
C MET A 83 27.92 11.22 1.75
N THR A 84 27.42 12.46 1.74
CA THR A 84 25.97 12.70 1.80
C THR A 84 25.26 12.23 0.53
N GLN A 85 25.89 12.36 -0.65
CA GLN A 85 25.32 11.87 -1.91
C GLN A 85 25.22 10.34 -1.91
N ILE A 86 26.29 9.66 -1.51
CA ILE A 86 26.33 8.19 -1.39
C ILE A 86 25.26 7.70 -0.42
N SER A 87 25.12 8.32 0.76
CA SER A 87 24.11 7.92 1.75
C SER A 87 22.67 8.13 1.25
N LEU A 88 22.40 9.23 0.53
CA LEU A 88 21.08 9.48 -0.07
C LEU A 88 20.76 8.49 -1.20
N ILE A 89 21.73 8.16 -2.05
CA ILE A 89 21.57 7.15 -3.11
C ILE A 89 21.25 5.78 -2.50
N GLN A 90 22.00 5.39 -1.46
CA GLN A 90 21.76 4.13 -0.75
C GLN A 90 20.36 4.12 -0.11
N ARG A 91 19.95 5.23 0.51
CA ARG A 91 18.60 5.36 1.08
C ARG A 91 17.52 5.22 0.01
N ILE A 92 17.68 5.84 -1.15
CA ILE A 92 16.75 5.72 -2.28
C ILE A 92 16.66 4.25 -2.73
N LYS A 93 17.78 3.53 -2.80
CA LYS A 93 17.81 2.11 -3.16
C LYS A 93 17.00 1.25 -2.19
N GLU A 94 17.16 1.46 -0.88
CA GLU A 94 16.37 0.78 0.16
C GLU A 94 14.87 1.08 0.04
N LEU A 95 14.53 2.36 -0.15
CA LEU A 95 13.14 2.79 -0.31
C LEU A 95 12.51 2.19 -1.57
N ARG A 96 13.26 2.07 -2.68
CA ARG A 96 12.79 1.40 -3.90
C ARG A 96 12.53 -0.09 -3.69
N GLN A 97 13.40 -0.78 -2.95
CA GLN A 97 13.15 -2.18 -2.57
C GLN A 97 11.87 -2.32 -1.74
N LYS A 98 11.69 -1.43 -0.74
CA LYS A 98 10.47 -1.39 0.07
C LYS A 98 9.22 -1.08 -0.76
N GLN A 99 9.32 -0.14 -1.71
CA GLN A 99 8.25 0.18 -2.66
C GLN A 99 7.83 -1.06 -3.44
N ALA A 100 8.79 -1.78 -4.04
CA ALA A 100 8.51 -2.99 -4.80
C ALA A 100 7.84 -4.08 -3.95
N GLN A 101 8.30 -4.29 -2.71
CA GLN A 101 7.68 -5.24 -1.79
C GLN A 101 6.24 -4.88 -1.43
N LEU A 102 5.97 -3.59 -1.17
CA LEU A 102 4.62 -3.10 -0.88
C LEU A 102 3.70 -3.26 -2.10
N SER A 103 4.14 -2.85 -3.29
CA SER A 103 3.40 -3.00 -4.53
C SER A 103 3.07 -4.47 -4.82
N GLN A 104 4.01 -5.39 -4.64
CA GLN A 104 3.77 -6.82 -4.82
C GLN A 104 2.73 -7.35 -3.83
N ARG A 105 2.77 -6.92 -2.56
CA ARG A 105 1.78 -7.32 -1.54
C ARG A 105 0.39 -6.78 -1.87
N ILE A 106 0.29 -5.51 -2.28
CA ILE A 106 -0.97 -4.88 -2.71
C ILE A 106 -1.54 -5.66 -3.91
N PHE A 107 -0.71 -5.91 -4.93
CA PHE A 107 -1.13 -6.66 -6.12
C PHE A 107 -1.67 -8.05 -5.76
N LYS A 108 -0.97 -8.81 -4.91
CA LYS A 108 -1.42 -10.15 -4.47
C LYS A 108 -2.78 -10.10 -3.77
N ILE A 109 -2.99 -9.12 -2.88
CA ILE A 109 -4.26 -8.98 -2.17
C ILE A 109 -5.38 -8.59 -3.13
N ARG A 110 -5.15 -7.60 -4.00
CA ARG A 110 -6.13 -7.18 -5.02
C ARG A 110 -6.53 -8.35 -5.91
N PHE A 111 -5.54 -9.03 -6.48
CA PHE A 111 -5.79 -10.16 -7.39
C PHE A 111 -6.55 -11.31 -6.72
N SER A 112 -6.25 -11.63 -5.46
CA SER A 112 -6.96 -12.68 -4.72
C SER A 112 -8.42 -12.33 -4.43
N ASN A 113 -8.76 -11.05 -4.39
CA ASN A 113 -10.07 -10.54 -3.97
C ASN A 113 -10.90 -9.96 -5.12
N ASP A 114 -10.30 -9.78 -6.30
CA ASP A 114 -10.89 -9.14 -7.48
C ASP A 114 -12.25 -9.73 -7.86
N TRP A 115 -12.39 -11.05 -7.78
CA TRP A 115 -13.66 -11.73 -8.07
C TRP A 115 -14.77 -11.40 -7.07
N ILE A 116 -14.43 -11.10 -5.81
CA ILE A 116 -15.42 -10.71 -4.79
C ILE A 116 -15.90 -9.30 -5.09
N ASP A 117 -14.97 -8.39 -5.42
CA ASP A 117 -15.29 -7.03 -5.84
C ASP A 117 -16.19 -7.07 -7.09
N TYR A 118 -15.82 -7.85 -8.11
CA TYR A 118 -16.61 -8.02 -9.32
C TYR A 118 -18.06 -8.47 -9.04
N ILE A 119 -18.25 -9.48 -8.20
CA ILE A 119 -19.60 -9.98 -7.85
C ILE A 119 -20.37 -8.94 -7.04
N ALA A 120 -19.72 -8.33 -6.05
CA ALA A 120 -20.36 -7.34 -5.19
C ALA A 120 -20.84 -6.10 -5.98
N GLU A 121 -20.09 -5.70 -7.01
CA GLU A 121 -20.41 -4.52 -7.83
C GLU A 121 -21.42 -4.82 -8.95
N ASN A 122 -21.32 -5.98 -9.59
CA ASN A 122 -22.08 -6.26 -10.83
C ASN A 122 -23.26 -7.22 -10.64
N HIS A 123 -23.27 -8.03 -9.58
CA HIS A 123 -24.24 -9.12 -9.40
C HIS A 123 -25.10 -8.98 -8.14
N LEU A 124 -24.83 -8.01 -7.28
CA LEU A 124 -25.64 -7.69 -6.12
C LEU A 124 -26.40 -6.38 -6.34
N ASP A 125 -27.70 -6.39 -6.00
CA ASP A 125 -28.49 -5.16 -5.92
C ASP A 125 -28.04 -4.28 -4.73
N ASP A 126 -28.42 -3.00 -4.70
CA ASP A 126 -27.99 -2.06 -3.65
C ASP A 126 -28.37 -2.51 -2.23
N PHE A 127 -29.49 -3.22 -2.08
CA PHE A 127 -29.94 -3.72 -0.79
C PHE A 127 -29.15 -4.97 -0.37
N GLU A 128 -28.85 -5.85 -1.32
CA GLU A 128 -27.99 -7.02 -1.15
C GLU A 128 -26.56 -6.61 -0.80
N ARG A 129 -26.02 -5.54 -1.41
CA ARG A 129 -24.72 -4.97 -1.02
C ARG A 129 -24.72 -4.47 0.41
N LYS A 130 -25.77 -3.78 0.85
CA LYS A 130 -25.92 -3.36 2.26
C LYS A 130 -25.96 -4.58 3.19
N ILE A 131 -26.74 -5.60 2.88
CA ILE A 131 -26.76 -6.85 3.68
C ILE A 131 -25.38 -7.51 3.70
N PHE A 132 -24.71 -7.60 2.55
CA PHE A 132 -23.37 -8.17 2.41
C PHE A 132 -22.36 -7.44 3.31
N GLU A 133 -22.32 -6.11 3.27
CA GLU A 133 -21.47 -5.31 4.15
C GLU A 133 -21.80 -5.55 5.63
N GLN A 134 -23.08 -5.52 6.00
CA GLN A 134 -23.53 -5.73 7.38
C GLN A 134 -23.16 -7.11 7.93
N CYS A 135 -23.29 -8.17 7.13
CA CYS A 135 -22.95 -9.52 7.53
C CYS A 135 -21.43 -9.77 7.60
N TYR A 136 -20.67 -9.30 6.60
CA TYR A 136 -19.29 -9.76 6.40
C TYR A 136 -18.22 -8.72 6.77
N ALA A 137 -18.54 -7.41 6.69
CA ALA A 137 -17.64 -6.35 7.15
C ALA A 137 -17.80 -6.12 8.66
N TYR A 138 -19.05 -5.98 9.12
CA TYR A 138 -19.37 -5.69 10.52
C TYR A 138 -19.65 -6.93 11.37
N GLY A 139 -19.79 -8.11 10.76
CA GLY A 139 -19.98 -9.37 11.49
C GLY A 139 -21.33 -9.47 12.21
N ARG A 140 -22.36 -8.77 11.74
CA ARG A 140 -23.68 -8.71 12.41
C ARG A 140 -24.49 -9.99 12.17
N SER A 141 -25.27 -10.38 13.18
CA SER A 141 -26.28 -11.45 13.05
C SER A 141 -27.46 -10.99 12.18
N ASN A 142 -28.25 -11.92 11.64
CA ASN A 142 -29.39 -11.55 10.78
C ASN A 142 -30.37 -10.60 11.48
N ILE A 143 -30.58 -10.76 12.79
CA ILE A 143 -31.43 -9.87 13.60
C ILE A 143 -30.83 -8.45 13.65
N GLN A 144 -29.53 -8.34 13.93
CA GLN A 144 -28.84 -7.06 14.00
C GLN A 144 -28.79 -6.34 12.65
N VAL A 145 -28.63 -7.08 11.56
CA VAL A 145 -28.74 -6.55 10.19
C VAL A 145 -30.16 -6.05 9.94
N GLY A 146 -31.19 -6.82 10.36
CA GLY A 146 -32.59 -6.43 10.25
C GLY A 146 -32.87 -5.11 10.96
N ILE A 147 -32.39 -4.95 12.19
CA ILE A 147 -32.47 -3.70 12.94
C ILE A 147 -31.73 -2.57 12.20
N ALA A 148 -30.50 -2.81 11.75
CA ALA A 148 -29.67 -1.79 11.10
C ALA A 148 -30.23 -1.31 9.75
N LEU A 149 -30.91 -2.18 9.02
CA LEU A 149 -31.49 -1.90 7.71
C LEU A 149 -33.01 -1.69 7.75
N ASN A 150 -33.60 -1.67 8.95
CA ASN A 150 -35.03 -1.55 9.19
C ASN A 150 -35.88 -2.56 8.37
N CYS A 151 -35.55 -3.85 8.49
CA CYS A 151 -36.23 -4.94 7.81
C CYS A 151 -36.32 -6.21 8.67
N ASP A 152 -37.19 -7.13 8.29
CA ASP A 152 -37.40 -8.38 9.03
C ASP A 152 -36.19 -9.33 8.92
N GLU A 153 -35.90 -10.07 10.00
CA GLU A 153 -34.84 -11.08 10.03
C GLU A 153 -35.02 -12.13 8.93
N ALA A 154 -36.27 -12.53 8.65
CA ALA A 154 -36.58 -13.52 7.63
C ALA A 154 -36.22 -13.01 6.21
N THR A 155 -36.31 -11.70 5.99
CA THR A 155 -35.91 -11.07 4.74
C THR A 155 -34.39 -11.05 4.62
N VAL A 156 -33.68 -10.68 5.70
CA VAL A 156 -32.21 -10.74 5.75
C VAL A 156 -31.71 -12.16 5.50
N ARG A 157 -32.28 -13.16 6.17
CA ARG A 157 -31.87 -14.57 6.02
C ARG A 157 -32.01 -15.04 4.58
N ARG A 158 -33.16 -14.76 3.94
CA ARG A 158 -33.40 -15.11 2.53
C ARG A 158 -32.41 -14.42 1.59
N LYS A 159 -32.19 -13.11 1.78
CA LYS A 159 -31.25 -12.34 0.96
C LYS A 159 -29.80 -12.78 1.17
N ARG A 160 -29.38 -13.08 2.40
CA ARG A 160 -28.06 -13.62 2.71
C ARG A 160 -27.81 -14.97 2.02
N GLU A 161 -28.80 -15.86 2.03
CA GLU A 161 -28.69 -17.14 1.32
C GLU A 161 -28.54 -16.94 -0.19
N LYS A 162 -29.33 -16.02 -0.76
CA LYS A 162 -29.22 -15.64 -2.18
C LYS A 162 -27.82 -15.10 -2.50
N ILE A 163 -27.30 -14.16 -1.71
CA ILE A 163 -25.95 -13.61 -1.87
C ILE A 163 -24.91 -14.74 -1.89
N LEU A 164 -24.95 -15.64 -0.90
CA LEU A 164 -24.03 -16.77 -0.82
C LEU A 164 -24.12 -17.70 -2.03
N LEU A 165 -25.34 -17.96 -2.53
CA LEU A 165 -25.54 -18.75 -3.74
C LEU A 165 -24.91 -18.06 -4.97
N THR A 166 -25.09 -16.74 -5.13
CA THR A 166 -24.46 -15.97 -6.22
C THR A 166 -22.93 -16.13 -6.22
N PHE A 167 -22.30 -15.98 -5.05
CA PHE A 167 -20.85 -16.17 -4.92
C PHE A 167 -20.43 -17.63 -5.21
N TYR A 168 -21.20 -18.60 -4.71
CA TYR A 168 -20.91 -20.01 -4.89
C TYR A 168 -21.03 -20.46 -6.35
N GLU A 169 -22.05 -20.00 -7.07
CA GLU A 169 -22.26 -20.30 -8.48
C GLU A 169 -21.12 -19.76 -9.34
N PHE A 170 -20.66 -18.53 -9.07
CA PHE A 170 -19.51 -17.97 -9.77
C PHE A 170 -18.24 -18.78 -9.54
N LEU A 171 -17.98 -19.21 -8.29
CA LEU A 171 -16.83 -20.05 -7.98
C LEU A 171 -16.88 -21.41 -8.69
N ARG A 172 -18.07 -21.98 -8.91
CA ARG A 172 -18.23 -23.23 -9.66
C ARG A 172 -17.91 -23.07 -11.14
N ILE A 173 -18.19 -21.92 -11.75
CA ILE A 173 -17.90 -21.64 -13.16
C ILE A 173 -16.41 -21.34 -13.36
N ARG A 174 -15.77 -20.73 -12.35
CA ARG A 174 -14.35 -20.36 -12.38
C ARG A 174 -13.40 -21.55 -12.12
N ALA A 175 -13.83 -22.55 -11.35
CA ALA A 175 -13.03 -23.74 -10.99
C ALA A 175 -12.86 -24.70 -12.17
#